data_AF-A0A8J1ZT41-F1
#
_entry.id   AF-A0A8J1ZT41-F1
#
_cell.length_a   1.000
_cell.length_b   1.000
_cell.length_c   1.000
_cell.angle_alpha   90.00
_cell.angle_beta   90.00
_cell.angle_gamma   90.00
#
_symmetry.space_group_name_H-M   'P 1'
#
loop_
_entity.id
_entity.type
_entity.pdbx_description
1 polymer ?
#
loop_
_entity_poly.entity_id
_entity_poly.type
_entity_poly.pdbx_seq_one_letter_code
_entity_poly.pdbx_strand_id
1 'polypeptide(L)'
;MADQQDLEDPEQANSQPIRNSAPGGTDTDSEDDVEAGLLDGSTGAALLTEDIESMTHWEFYASRKKIPYVTLADYGPQNAFLHFLWSGMVLLGLRFVLPRLDRKFDCSYLYDYWWCFLAWFAVMGIGLSPYLDGTMKPAACMAVMVSTWFVYYIFACGLLAMRDSVSKCFRDRAALLKWWELTLWTAWFGMVVCYVVLNKADFGEVEAYVWGRGDKARGKEAAAKIAGFCSHPATLAAAILLVLVGSIGRMWAAYLSGVNNYHLYDMILDRPNERFVASSLYACIGSPTYVLGYVDGYGLALLAGWRQLGSPTLIFVYTLACHISIMVMNGLVEQPFVREMYLSEKDGTKQDSIMRTRKGYPPPANPMSTTDVRRTHK
;
A
#
# COMPACT_ATOMS: atom_id res chain seq x y z
N MET A 1 36.08 -5.55 -60.51
CA MET A 1 37.00 -5.29 -59.38
C MET A 1 36.50 -6.20 -58.27
N ALA A 2 36.96 -7.45 -58.18
CA ALA A 2 38.25 -7.88 -57.60
C ALA A 2 38.37 -7.27 -56.19
N ASP A 3 38.29 -8.03 -55.09
CA ASP A 3 39.18 -9.15 -54.76
C ASP A 3 38.52 -10.31 -53.97
N GLN A 4 39.08 -11.50 -54.23
CA GLN A 4 39.08 -12.69 -53.37
C GLN A 4 40.23 -12.60 -52.34
N GLN A 5 40.06 -13.25 -51.19
CA GLN A 5 41.02 -14.15 -50.50
C GLN A 5 40.41 -14.52 -49.13
N ASP A 6 40.05 -15.80 -48.89
CA ASP A 6 40.90 -16.91 -48.37
C ASP A 6 41.13 -16.76 -46.85
N LEU A 7 41.12 -17.75 -45.96
CA LEU A 7 41.10 -19.23 -45.96
C LEU A 7 40.91 -19.70 -44.49
N GLU A 8 40.49 -20.96 -44.30
CA GLU A 8 40.84 -21.90 -43.20
C GLU A 8 40.38 -21.62 -41.74
N ASP A 9 39.96 -22.58 -40.90
CA ASP A 9 39.59 -24.00 -41.00
C ASP A 9 38.87 -24.40 -39.67
N PRO A 10 38.15 -25.53 -39.60
CA PRO A 10 37.44 -26.00 -38.41
C PRO A 10 38.21 -27.11 -37.66
N GLU A 11 38.37 -27.01 -36.35
CA GLU A 11 38.93 -28.10 -35.55
C GLU A 11 37.86 -28.84 -34.73
N GLN A 12 37.92 -30.16 -34.88
CA GLN A 12 36.99 -31.17 -34.40
C GLN A 12 37.31 -31.63 -32.96
N ALA A 13 36.26 -32.15 -32.32
CA ALA A 13 36.23 -33.37 -31.50
C ALA A 13 37.19 -33.52 -30.30
N ASN A 14 36.61 -33.72 -29.11
CA ASN A 14 36.92 -34.98 -28.42
C ASN A 14 35.77 -35.49 -27.55
N SER A 15 35.38 -36.72 -27.87
CA SER A 15 34.48 -37.64 -27.19
C SER A 15 35.12 -38.26 -25.95
N GLN A 16 34.36 -38.43 -24.87
CA GLN A 16 34.70 -39.37 -23.79
C GLN A 16 33.64 -40.47 -23.66
N PRO A 17 34.04 -41.76 -23.59
CA PRO A 17 33.15 -42.85 -23.23
C PRO A 17 33.37 -43.35 -21.79
N ILE A 18 32.23 -43.59 -21.12
CA ILE A 18 31.85 -44.73 -20.27
C ILE A 18 32.97 -45.51 -19.53
N ARG A 19 32.84 -45.59 -18.19
CA ARG A 19 33.06 -46.86 -17.47
C ARG A 19 32.28 -46.93 -16.15
N ASN A 20 31.43 -47.95 -16.05
CA ASN A 20 30.88 -48.51 -14.82
C ASN A 20 31.86 -49.54 -14.23
N SER A 21 32.00 -49.57 -12.91
CA SER A 21 32.25 -50.80 -12.13
C SER A 21 31.95 -50.54 -10.65
N ALA A 22 31.25 -51.49 -10.04
CA ALA A 22 30.64 -51.46 -8.71
C ALA A 22 31.62 -51.91 -7.59
N PRO A 23 31.16 -52.50 -6.46
CA PRO A 23 31.10 -51.89 -5.14
C PRO A 23 32.14 -52.47 -4.16
N GLY A 24 32.48 -51.71 -3.11
CA GLY A 24 33.28 -52.21 -1.99
C GLY A 24 33.10 -51.30 -0.79
N GLY A 25 32.44 -51.80 0.25
CA GLY A 25 32.31 -51.10 1.52
C GLY A 25 33.57 -51.20 2.36
N THR A 26 33.66 -50.32 3.36
CA THR A 26 34.12 -50.60 4.73
C THR A 26 33.78 -49.39 5.58
N ASP A 27 33.11 -49.66 6.69
CA ASP A 27 32.95 -48.77 7.83
C ASP A 27 34.33 -48.32 8.33
N THR A 28 34.52 -47.02 8.50
CA THR A 28 35.44 -46.45 9.48
C THR A 28 34.82 -45.18 10.02
N ASP A 29 34.42 -45.25 11.29
CA ASP A 29 34.19 -44.11 12.16
C ASP A 29 35.47 -43.26 12.20
N SER A 30 35.44 -42.10 11.54
CA SER A 30 36.37 -41.00 11.81
C SER A 30 35.55 -39.81 12.28
N GLU A 31 35.55 -39.62 13.60
CA GLU A 31 35.29 -38.35 14.26
C GLU A 31 36.29 -37.32 13.71
N ASP A 32 35.93 -36.68 12.61
CA ASP A 32 36.60 -35.46 12.17
C ASP A 32 36.01 -34.30 12.96
N ASP A 33 36.78 -33.90 13.97
CA ASP A 33 36.77 -32.58 14.58
C ASP A 33 36.76 -31.51 13.48
N VAL A 34 35.56 -31.07 13.08
CA VAL A 34 35.40 -29.82 12.37
C VAL A 34 35.66 -28.71 13.38
N GLU A 35 36.95 -28.38 13.48
CA GLU A 35 37.44 -27.11 14.02
C GLU A 35 36.56 -26.00 13.45
N ALA A 36 35.65 -25.51 14.30
CA ALA A 36 34.91 -24.29 14.07
C ALA A 36 35.93 -23.16 14.07
N GLY A 37 36.48 -22.91 12.88
CA GLY A 37 37.23 -21.70 12.58
C GLY A 37 36.35 -20.51 12.95
N LEU A 38 36.62 -19.96 14.13
CA LEU A 38 36.25 -18.62 14.56
C LEU A 38 36.90 -17.65 13.56
N LEU A 39 36.26 -17.52 12.40
CA LEU A 39 36.42 -16.37 11.54
C LEU A 39 36.01 -15.17 12.39
N ASP A 40 37.01 -14.34 12.65
CA ASP A 40 36.90 -13.03 13.28
C ASP A 40 35.63 -12.30 12.79
N GLY A 41 34.63 -12.22 13.67
CA GLY A 41 33.30 -11.68 13.36
C GLY A 41 33.31 -10.19 12.99
N SER A 42 34.47 -9.54 13.01
CA SER A 42 34.64 -8.13 12.62
C SER A 42 34.72 -7.94 11.10
N THR A 43 35.29 -8.88 10.34
CA THR A 43 35.46 -8.73 8.87
C THR A 43 34.20 -9.09 8.09
N GLY A 44 33.43 -10.07 8.56
CA GLY A 44 32.14 -10.45 7.96
C GLY A 44 31.05 -9.38 8.14
N ALA A 45 31.05 -8.66 9.26
CA ALA A 45 30.13 -7.55 9.50
C ALA A 45 30.40 -6.35 8.58
N ALA A 46 31.69 -6.04 8.33
CA ALA A 46 32.10 -4.95 7.45
C ALA A 46 31.75 -5.20 5.97
N LEU A 47 31.98 -6.42 5.47
CA LEU A 47 31.62 -6.81 4.10
C LEU A 47 30.10 -6.83 3.89
N LEU A 48 29.32 -7.29 4.88
CA LEU A 48 27.86 -7.23 4.83
C LEU A 48 27.33 -5.78 4.84
N THR A 49 28.03 -4.85 5.49
CA THR A 49 27.64 -3.43 5.47
C THR A 49 27.95 -2.74 4.13
N GLU A 50 29.11 -2.98 3.51
CA GLU A 50 29.44 -2.38 2.20
C GLU A 50 28.48 -2.85 1.09
N ASP A 51 28.13 -4.14 1.07
CA ASP A 51 27.17 -4.67 0.10
C ASP A 51 25.76 -4.09 0.30
N ILE A 52 25.35 -3.80 1.54
CA ILE A 52 24.03 -3.20 1.81
C ILE A 52 23.98 -1.72 1.41
N GLU A 53 25.09 -1.00 1.52
CA GLU A 53 25.16 0.42 1.15
C GLU A 53 25.06 0.65 -0.36
N SER A 54 25.57 -0.29 -1.16
CA SER A 54 25.51 -0.21 -2.64
C SER A 54 24.18 -0.68 -3.24
N MET A 55 23.42 -1.53 -2.55
CA MET A 55 22.12 -2.00 -3.04
C MET A 55 21.14 -0.84 -3.19
N THR A 56 20.33 -0.85 -4.24
CA THR A 56 19.15 0.01 -4.33
C THR A 56 18.11 -0.40 -3.31
N HIS A 57 17.15 0.49 -3.06
CA HIS A 57 16.02 0.25 -2.18
C HIS A 57 15.26 -1.04 -2.53
N TRP A 58 14.95 -1.23 -3.82
CA TRP A 58 14.17 -2.39 -4.25
C TRP A 58 14.97 -3.69 -4.14
N GLU A 59 16.27 -3.67 -4.43
CA GLU A 59 17.17 -4.82 -4.26
C GLU A 59 17.29 -5.21 -2.79
N PHE A 60 17.36 -4.23 -1.88
CA PHE A 60 17.37 -4.48 -0.46
C PHE A 60 16.10 -5.24 -0.04
N TYR A 61 14.90 -4.76 -0.35
CA TYR A 61 13.67 -5.47 0.05
C TYR A 61 13.49 -6.81 -0.70
N ALA A 62 13.87 -6.86 -1.97
CA ALA A 62 13.81 -8.07 -2.80
C ALA A 62 14.81 -9.16 -2.38
N SER A 63 15.88 -8.83 -1.65
CA SER A 63 16.85 -9.81 -1.13
C SER A 63 16.46 -10.39 0.24
N ARG A 64 15.64 -9.69 1.02
CA ARG A 64 15.31 -10.08 2.41
C ARG A 64 14.27 -11.19 2.51
N LYS A 65 14.62 -12.33 3.14
CA LYS A 65 13.68 -13.45 3.36
C LYS A 65 12.39 -13.05 4.07
N LYS A 66 12.46 -12.09 4.98
CA LYS A 66 11.31 -11.43 5.61
C LYS A 66 11.38 -9.94 5.33
N ILE A 67 10.26 -9.30 5.08
CA ILE A 67 10.24 -7.85 4.83
C ILE A 67 10.47 -7.14 6.16
N PRO A 68 11.52 -6.30 6.25
CA PRO A 68 11.82 -5.58 7.47
C PRO A 68 10.62 -4.83 7.99
N TYR A 69 10.39 -4.92 9.31
CA TYR A 69 9.37 -4.09 9.92
C TYR A 69 9.89 -2.66 10.02
N VAL A 70 9.13 -1.77 9.41
CA VAL A 70 9.55 -0.41 9.20
C VAL A 70 8.45 0.50 9.68
N THR A 71 8.66 1.10 10.84
CA THR A 71 7.80 2.14 11.37
C THR A 71 8.19 3.49 10.84
N LEU A 72 7.25 4.42 10.91
CA LEU A 72 7.52 5.83 10.66
C LEU A 72 8.51 6.42 11.66
N ALA A 73 8.61 5.82 12.85
CA ALA A 73 9.54 6.21 13.90
C ALA A 73 10.98 5.83 13.55
N ASP A 74 11.20 4.74 12.82
CA ASP A 74 12.56 4.26 12.49
C ASP A 74 13.34 5.23 11.59
N TYR A 75 12.66 6.21 10.99
CA TYR A 75 13.28 7.26 10.14
C TYR A 75 13.22 8.66 10.73
N GLY A 76 12.61 8.80 11.90
CA GLY A 76 12.51 10.09 12.55
C GLY A 76 13.84 10.52 13.17
N PRO A 77 14.08 11.83 13.29
CA PRO A 77 15.12 12.34 14.17
C PRO A 77 14.99 11.66 15.55
N GLN A 78 16.11 11.27 16.17
CA GLN A 78 16.09 10.64 17.49
C GLN A 78 15.60 11.59 18.60
N ASN A 79 15.63 12.90 18.34
CA ASN A 79 15.07 13.90 19.23
C ASN A 79 13.54 13.78 19.28
N ALA A 80 12.96 13.51 20.46
CA ALA A 80 11.54 13.25 20.64
C ALA A 80 10.59 14.33 20.07
N PHE A 81 10.98 15.62 20.13
CA PHE A 81 10.17 16.71 19.58
C PHE A 81 10.20 16.71 18.04
N LEU A 82 11.40 16.61 17.46
CA LEU A 82 11.56 16.51 16.01
C LEU A 82 11.00 15.21 15.45
N HIS A 83 11.01 14.13 16.24
CA HIS A 83 10.39 12.86 15.93
C HIS A 83 8.86 12.97 15.81
N PHE A 84 8.23 13.76 16.69
CA PHE A 84 6.81 14.02 16.63
C PHE A 84 6.43 14.86 15.40
N LEU A 85 7.20 15.92 15.11
CA LEU A 85 7.02 16.72 13.90
C LEU A 85 7.27 15.89 12.63
N TRP A 86 8.33 15.08 12.62
CA TRP A 86 8.64 14.14 11.55
C TRP A 86 7.50 13.17 11.32
N SER A 87 7.05 12.49 12.39
CA SER A 87 5.89 11.61 12.33
C SER A 87 4.72 12.38 11.75
N GLY A 88 4.41 13.59 12.22
CA GLY A 88 3.37 14.45 11.65
C GLY A 88 3.54 14.75 10.16
N MET A 89 4.76 15.02 9.68
CA MET A 89 5.05 15.30 8.27
C MET A 89 5.01 14.05 7.40
N VAL A 90 5.50 12.90 7.86
CA VAL A 90 5.36 11.63 7.12
C VAL A 90 3.92 11.15 7.16
N LEU A 91 3.18 11.45 8.23
CA LEU A 91 1.76 11.14 8.36
C LEU A 91 0.89 12.02 7.45
N LEU A 92 1.16 13.33 7.39
CA LEU A 92 0.63 14.22 6.36
C LEU A 92 1.07 13.75 4.98
N GLY A 93 2.31 13.27 4.86
CA GLY A 93 2.87 12.67 3.67
C GLY A 93 2.13 11.44 3.20
N LEU A 94 1.84 10.48 4.07
CA LEU A 94 1.05 9.29 3.76
C LEU A 94 -0.36 9.66 3.27
N ARG A 95 -0.88 10.81 3.70
CA ARG A 95 -2.14 11.38 3.18
C ARG A 95 -1.96 12.07 1.83
N PHE A 96 -0.86 12.80 1.66
CA PHE A 96 -0.49 13.54 0.46
C PHE A 96 0.33 12.73 -0.53
N VAL A 97 0.47 11.42 -0.32
CA VAL A 97 1.25 10.57 -1.21
C VAL A 97 2.69 11.14 -1.27
N LEU A 98 3.35 11.35 -0.13
CA LEU A 98 4.79 11.65 -0.10
C LEU A 98 5.54 10.34 -0.29
N PRO A 99 6.54 10.30 -1.19
CA PRO A 99 7.40 9.17 -1.40
C PRO A 99 7.93 8.59 -0.12
N ARG A 100 8.03 7.28 -0.13
CA ARG A 100 8.50 6.49 0.99
C ARG A 100 9.80 7.10 1.53
N LEU A 101 9.78 7.51 2.79
CA LEU A 101 10.92 8.15 3.48
C LEU A 101 11.76 7.11 4.23
N ASP A 102 11.71 5.85 3.80
CA ASP A 102 12.17 4.68 4.55
C ASP A 102 13.63 4.29 4.30
N ARG A 103 14.38 5.14 3.60
CA ARG A 103 15.84 5.09 3.58
C ARG A 103 16.37 6.47 3.95
N LYS A 104 17.02 6.56 5.12
CA LYS A 104 17.77 7.72 5.67
C LYS A 104 17.67 8.99 4.82
N PHE A 105 16.52 9.69 4.80
CA PHE A 105 16.28 10.87 3.96
C PHE A 105 17.25 11.01 2.77
N ASP A 106 17.31 9.99 1.91
CA ASP A 106 18.39 9.95 0.95
C ASP A 106 18.08 11.05 -0.05
N CYS A 107 18.84 12.14 0.03
CA CYS A 107 18.66 13.28 -0.87
C CYS A 107 18.77 12.82 -2.33
N SER A 108 19.44 11.69 -2.62
CA SER A 108 19.44 11.07 -3.93
C SER A 108 18.04 10.63 -4.39
N TYR A 109 17.19 10.12 -3.50
CA TYR A 109 15.81 9.79 -3.84
C TYR A 109 14.99 11.05 -4.16
N LEU A 110 15.10 12.09 -3.33
CA LEU A 110 14.46 13.37 -3.66
C LEU A 110 14.99 13.91 -4.98
N TYR A 111 16.27 13.75 -5.27
CA TYR A 111 16.89 14.15 -6.54
C TYR A 111 16.47 13.28 -7.74
N ASP A 112 16.25 11.99 -7.56
CA ASP A 112 15.82 11.11 -8.65
C ASP A 112 14.33 11.31 -8.99
N TYR A 113 13.55 11.75 -8.01
CA TYR A 113 12.10 11.88 -8.10
C TYR A 113 11.58 13.31 -7.93
N TRP A 114 12.41 14.35 -7.85
CA TRP A 114 11.96 15.73 -7.61
C TRP A 114 10.92 16.20 -8.63
N TRP A 115 11.01 15.72 -9.87
CA TRP A 115 10.05 16.04 -10.93
C TRP A 115 8.66 15.44 -10.65
N CYS A 116 8.57 14.27 -9.99
CA CYS A 116 7.30 13.72 -9.51
C CYS A 116 6.70 14.65 -8.45
N PHE A 117 7.52 15.13 -7.51
CA PHE A 117 7.08 16.09 -6.50
C PHE A 117 6.65 17.41 -7.15
N LEU A 118 7.40 17.91 -8.12
CA LEU A 118 7.04 19.14 -8.83
C LEU A 118 5.72 18.98 -9.58
N ALA A 119 5.52 17.86 -10.28
CA ALA A 119 4.25 17.54 -10.92
C ALA A 119 3.09 17.45 -9.91
N TRP A 120 3.35 16.86 -8.74
CA TRP A 120 2.42 16.78 -7.63
C TRP A 120 2.04 18.14 -7.05
N PHE A 121 3.02 18.97 -6.70
CA PHE A 121 2.79 20.32 -6.21
C PHE A 121 2.16 21.21 -7.29
N ALA A 122 2.47 21.00 -8.57
CA ALA A 122 1.82 21.70 -9.68
C ALA A 122 0.34 21.33 -9.78
N VAL A 123 -0.02 20.04 -9.70
CA VAL A 123 -1.42 19.60 -9.69
C VAL A 123 -2.18 20.12 -8.47
N MET A 124 -1.58 20.01 -7.29
CA MET A 124 -2.17 20.57 -6.07
C MET A 124 -2.30 22.09 -6.15
N GLY A 125 -1.29 22.77 -6.71
CA GLY A 125 -1.29 24.20 -6.97
C GLY A 125 -2.39 24.61 -7.95
N ILE A 126 -2.64 23.82 -9.01
CA ILE A 126 -3.78 23.99 -9.93
C ILE A 126 -5.10 23.85 -9.18
N GLY A 127 -5.23 22.84 -8.33
CA GLY A 127 -6.43 22.63 -7.51
C GLY A 127 -6.68 23.71 -6.46
N LEU A 128 -5.61 24.29 -5.92
CA LEU A 128 -5.70 25.37 -4.95
C LEU A 128 -5.79 26.74 -5.60
N SER A 129 -5.37 26.89 -6.87
CA SER A 129 -5.35 28.17 -7.57
C SER A 129 -6.77 28.68 -7.80
N PRO A 130 -7.17 29.81 -7.19
CA PRO A 130 -8.45 30.43 -7.49
C PRO A 130 -8.49 31.04 -8.90
N TYR A 131 -7.35 31.15 -9.59
CA TYR A 131 -7.21 31.87 -10.87
C TYR A 131 -7.40 31.01 -12.12
N LEU A 132 -7.58 29.70 -11.96
CA LEU A 132 -8.00 28.81 -13.05
C LEU A 132 -9.52 28.69 -13.02
N ASP A 133 -10.21 29.77 -13.41
CA ASP A 133 -11.67 29.98 -13.35
C ASP A 133 -12.49 29.11 -14.33
N GLY A 134 -11.99 27.93 -14.70
CA GLY A 134 -12.74 26.97 -15.48
C GLY A 134 -13.63 26.12 -14.57
N THR A 135 -14.92 26.41 -14.49
CA THR A 135 -15.87 25.46 -13.92
C THR A 135 -15.88 24.18 -14.77
N MET A 136 -15.56 23.05 -14.15
CA MET A 136 -15.61 21.78 -14.86
C MET A 136 -17.05 21.34 -15.04
N LYS A 137 -17.42 20.97 -16.27
CA LYS A 137 -18.74 20.41 -16.57
C LYS A 137 -18.97 19.13 -15.76
N PRO A 138 -20.21 18.85 -15.29
CA PRO A 138 -20.51 17.65 -14.51
C PRO A 138 -20.05 16.34 -15.17
N ALA A 139 -20.17 16.23 -16.50
CA ALA A 139 -19.73 15.06 -17.26
C ALA A 139 -18.22 14.81 -17.17
N ALA A 140 -17.40 15.87 -17.18
CA ALA A 140 -15.95 15.75 -17.03
C ALA A 140 -15.58 15.28 -15.61
N CYS A 141 -16.24 15.82 -14.58
CA CYS A 141 -16.09 15.39 -13.19
C CYS A 141 -16.38 13.89 -13.03
N MET A 142 -17.50 13.41 -13.60
CA MET A 142 -17.86 11.99 -13.59
C MET A 142 -16.85 11.12 -14.33
N ALA A 143 -16.38 11.56 -15.50
CA ALA A 143 -15.40 10.82 -16.29
C ALA A 143 -14.07 10.66 -15.52
N VAL A 144 -13.57 11.73 -14.90
CA VAL A 144 -12.36 11.67 -14.06
C VAL A 144 -12.58 10.73 -12.88
N MET A 145 -13.69 10.85 -12.18
CA MET A 145 -14.06 10.03 -11.02
C MET A 145 -14.09 8.52 -11.35
N VAL A 146 -14.75 8.15 -12.45
CA VAL A 146 -14.80 6.75 -12.91
C VAL A 146 -13.43 6.27 -13.36
N SER A 147 -12.67 7.09 -14.08
CA SER A 147 -11.35 6.72 -14.59
C SER A 147 -10.35 6.46 -13.46
N THR A 148 -10.30 7.34 -12.46
CA THR A 148 -9.35 7.19 -11.34
C THR A 148 -9.74 6.05 -10.42
N TRP A 149 -11.04 5.85 -10.21
CA TRP A 149 -11.56 4.68 -9.50
C TRP A 149 -11.19 3.37 -10.21
N PHE A 150 -11.36 3.31 -11.54
CA PHE A 150 -11.03 2.15 -12.35
C PHE A 150 -9.52 1.84 -12.32
N VAL A 151 -8.69 2.85 -12.52
CA VAL A 151 -7.21 2.70 -12.51
C VAL A 151 -6.71 2.28 -11.14
N TYR A 152 -7.25 2.79 -10.04
CA TYR A 152 -6.78 2.38 -8.73
C TYR A 152 -7.34 1.02 -8.31
N TYR A 153 -8.67 0.84 -8.30
CA TYR A 153 -9.23 -0.38 -7.73
C TYR A 153 -9.32 -1.51 -8.73
N ILE A 154 -9.85 -1.30 -9.94
CA ILE A 154 -10.01 -2.43 -10.87
C ILE A 154 -8.65 -2.92 -11.34
N PHE A 155 -7.78 -1.99 -11.75
CA PHE A 155 -6.46 -2.37 -12.24
C PHE A 155 -5.53 -2.84 -11.11
N ALA A 156 -5.31 -2.09 -10.02
CA ALA A 156 -4.39 -2.54 -8.97
C ALA A 156 -4.89 -3.80 -8.22
N CYS A 157 -6.19 -3.92 -7.95
CA CYS A 157 -6.71 -5.15 -7.33
C CYS A 157 -6.63 -6.33 -8.29
N GLY A 158 -6.89 -6.11 -9.59
CA GLY A 158 -6.70 -7.14 -10.62
C GLY A 158 -5.25 -7.62 -10.69
N LEU A 159 -4.29 -6.70 -10.61
CA LEU A 159 -2.87 -7.03 -10.56
C LEU A 159 -2.50 -7.86 -9.32
N LEU A 160 -3.00 -7.49 -8.14
CA LEU A 160 -2.77 -8.25 -6.91
C LEU A 160 -3.42 -9.64 -6.95
N ALA A 161 -4.62 -9.75 -7.51
CA ALA A 161 -5.29 -11.03 -7.71
C ALA A 161 -4.52 -11.93 -8.71
N MET A 162 -3.73 -11.34 -9.59
CA MET A 162 -2.88 -12.03 -10.56
C MET A 162 -1.39 -12.00 -10.18
N ARG A 163 -1.04 -11.84 -8.89
CA ARG A 163 0.35 -11.64 -8.45
C ARG A 163 1.35 -12.64 -9.03
N ASP A 164 0.97 -13.91 -9.16
CA ASP A 164 1.87 -14.97 -9.66
C ASP A 164 2.12 -14.85 -11.16
N SER A 165 1.12 -14.38 -11.92
CA SER A 165 1.26 -14.10 -13.35
C SER A 165 2.06 -12.82 -13.57
N VAL A 166 1.76 -11.78 -12.79
CA VAL A 166 2.45 -10.49 -12.85
C VAL A 166 3.93 -10.65 -12.51
N SER A 167 4.26 -11.38 -11.45
CA SER A 167 5.66 -11.57 -11.01
C SER A 167 6.53 -12.28 -12.06
N LYS A 168 5.96 -13.20 -12.85
CA LYS A 168 6.66 -13.87 -13.96
C LYS A 168 7.03 -12.94 -15.11
N CYS A 169 6.40 -11.78 -15.23
CA CYS A 169 6.72 -10.78 -16.25
C CYS A 169 7.97 -9.96 -15.93
N PHE A 170 8.52 -10.08 -14.71
CA PHE A 170 9.69 -9.32 -14.28
C PHE A 170 10.91 -10.22 -14.15
N ARG A 171 12.07 -9.67 -14.52
CA ARG A 171 13.36 -10.37 -14.44
C ARG A 171 13.70 -10.78 -13.01
N ASP A 172 13.39 -9.92 -12.05
CA ASP A 172 13.64 -10.12 -10.64
C ASP A 172 12.58 -9.40 -9.79
N ARG A 173 12.61 -9.68 -8.48
CA ARG A 173 11.66 -9.12 -7.51
C ARG A 173 11.87 -7.62 -7.26
N ALA A 174 13.08 -7.09 -7.49
CA ALA A 174 13.35 -5.67 -7.32
C ALA A 174 12.67 -4.86 -8.42
N ALA A 175 12.77 -5.33 -9.67
CA ALA A 175 12.07 -4.75 -10.81
C ALA A 175 10.54 -4.79 -10.63
N LEU A 176 10.00 -5.92 -10.16
CA LEU A 176 8.58 -6.05 -9.82
C LEU A 176 8.15 -5.02 -8.77
N LEU A 177 8.92 -4.89 -7.69
CA LEU A 177 8.62 -3.98 -6.59
C LEU A 177 8.67 -2.51 -7.03
N LYS A 178 9.68 -2.14 -7.83
CA LYS A 178 9.80 -0.79 -8.40
C LYS A 178 8.58 -0.44 -9.27
N TRP A 179 8.17 -1.37 -10.12
CA TRP A 179 6.98 -1.20 -10.95
C TRP A 179 5.69 -1.12 -10.12
N TRP A 180 5.57 -1.94 -9.08
CA TRP A 180 4.42 -1.94 -8.19
C TRP A 180 4.27 -0.60 -7.47
N GLU A 181 5.37 -0.07 -6.92
CA GLU A 181 5.35 1.25 -6.33
C GLU A 181 4.91 2.29 -7.34
N LEU A 182 5.55 2.37 -8.51
CA LEU A 182 5.18 3.34 -9.55
C LEU A 182 3.69 3.25 -9.92
N THR A 183 3.12 2.05 -9.91
CA THR A 183 1.70 1.81 -10.16
C THR A 183 0.84 2.40 -9.03
N LEU A 184 1.15 2.11 -7.76
CA LEU A 184 0.47 2.70 -6.61
C LEU A 184 0.57 4.23 -6.61
N TRP A 185 1.76 4.76 -6.89
CA TRP A 185 2.04 6.19 -7.05
C TRP A 185 1.12 6.85 -8.07
N THR A 186 1.11 6.31 -9.28
CA THR A 186 0.30 6.82 -10.39
C THR A 186 -1.19 6.80 -10.02
N ALA A 187 -1.63 5.73 -9.39
CA ALA A 187 -3.03 5.54 -9.09
C ALA A 187 -3.50 6.42 -7.91
N TRP A 188 -2.67 6.61 -6.88
CA TRP A 188 -2.90 7.59 -5.81
C TRP A 188 -2.89 9.03 -6.31
N PHE A 189 -1.92 9.38 -7.17
CA PHE A 189 -1.88 10.70 -7.82
C PHE A 189 -3.17 10.96 -8.62
N GLY A 190 -3.64 9.96 -9.37
CA GLY A 190 -4.94 10.02 -10.05
C GLY A 190 -6.08 10.33 -9.09
N MET A 191 -6.13 9.68 -7.92
CA MET A 191 -7.15 9.99 -6.90
C MET A 191 -7.08 11.44 -6.41
N VAL A 192 -5.87 11.98 -6.18
CA VAL A 192 -5.68 13.38 -5.77
C VAL A 192 -6.16 14.34 -6.85
N VAL A 193 -5.78 14.10 -8.11
CA VAL A 193 -6.27 14.86 -9.28
C VAL A 193 -7.80 14.83 -9.32
N CYS A 194 -8.42 13.67 -9.06
CA CYS A 194 -9.87 13.56 -9.00
C CYS A 194 -10.47 14.47 -7.92
N TYR A 195 -9.98 14.41 -6.68
CA TYR A 195 -10.47 15.29 -5.62
C TYR A 195 -10.28 16.78 -5.96
N VAL A 196 -9.15 17.14 -6.56
CA VAL A 196 -8.88 18.50 -7.04
C VAL A 196 -9.93 18.94 -8.07
N VAL A 197 -10.17 18.11 -9.09
CA VAL A 197 -11.15 18.39 -10.14
C VAL A 197 -12.56 18.49 -9.56
N LEU A 198 -12.93 17.60 -8.64
CA LEU A 198 -14.25 17.61 -7.99
C LEU A 198 -14.46 18.84 -7.10
N ASN A 199 -13.39 19.38 -6.50
CA ASN A 199 -13.44 20.65 -5.75
C ASN A 199 -13.58 21.88 -6.64
N LYS A 200 -13.30 21.77 -7.96
CA LYS A 200 -13.48 22.83 -8.97
C LYS A 200 -14.83 22.76 -9.68
N ALA A 201 -15.65 21.76 -9.36
CA ALA A 201 -16.95 21.61 -9.96
C ALA A 201 -17.87 22.75 -9.48
N ASP A 202 -18.70 23.30 -10.38
CA ASP A 202 -19.70 24.29 -9.99
C ASP A 202 -20.76 23.61 -9.12
N PHE A 203 -20.83 24.00 -7.84
CA PHE A 203 -21.74 23.41 -6.87
C PHE A 203 -23.19 23.42 -7.39
N GLY A 204 -23.65 24.57 -7.90
CA GLY A 204 -25.04 24.74 -8.32
C GLY A 204 -25.36 23.92 -9.56
N GLU A 205 -24.48 23.93 -10.56
CA GLU A 205 -24.66 23.19 -11.81
C GLU A 205 -24.59 21.67 -11.56
N VAL A 206 -23.63 21.21 -10.78
CA VAL A 206 -23.38 19.78 -10.57
C VAL A 206 -24.44 19.17 -9.66
N GLU A 207 -24.78 19.82 -8.54
CA GLU A 207 -25.86 19.31 -7.68
C GLU A 207 -27.20 19.34 -8.42
N ALA A 208 -27.47 20.38 -9.21
CA ALA A 208 -28.67 20.41 -10.04
C ALA A 208 -28.67 19.30 -11.11
N TYR A 209 -27.51 18.99 -11.70
CA TYR A 209 -27.37 17.90 -12.66
C TYR A 209 -27.61 16.54 -12.02
N VAL A 210 -26.97 16.26 -10.88
CA VAL A 210 -27.06 14.97 -10.18
C VAL A 210 -28.48 14.71 -9.66
N TRP A 211 -29.13 15.73 -9.09
CA TRP A 211 -30.44 15.57 -8.43
C TRP A 211 -31.64 15.93 -9.32
N GLY A 212 -31.44 16.70 -10.39
CA GLY A 212 -32.52 17.23 -11.23
C GLY A 212 -33.18 16.19 -12.14
N ARG A 213 -32.52 15.06 -12.44
CA ARG A 213 -33.05 14.00 -13.33
C ARG A 213 -33.57 14.55 -14.69
N GLY A 214 -32.91 15.57 -15.23
CA GLY A 214 -33.32 16.25 -16.48
C GLY A 214 -34.23 17.47 -16.29
N ASP A 215 -34.75 17.71 -15.09
CA ASP A 215 -35.50 18.91 -14.72
C ASP A 215 -34.61 19.93 -13.99
N LYS A 216 -34.39 21.08 -14.64
CA LYS A 216 -33.57 22.18 -14.10
C LYS A 216 -34.17 22.83 -12.86
N ALA A 217 -35.50 22.93 -12.77
CA ALA A 217 -36.15 23.57 -11.62
C ALA A 217 -35.98 22.71 -10.37
N ARG A 218 -36.26 21.41 -10.50
CA ARG A 218 -36.03 20.42 -9.45
C ARG A 218 -34.57 20.35 -9.03
N GLY A 219 -33.63 20.40 -9.98
CA GLY A 219 -32.20 20.41 -9.70
C GLY A 219 -31.79 21.60 -8.84
N LYS A 220 -32.25 22.81 -9.18
CA LYS A 220 -31.99 24.02 -8.38
C LYS A 220 -32.56 23.93 -6.96
N GLU A 221 -33.76 23.40 -6.82
CA GLU A 221 -34.38 23.19 -5.50
C GLU A 221 -33.58 22.22 -4.64
N ALA A 222 -33.12 21.10 -5.22
CA ALA A 222 -32.29 20.13 -4.52
C ALA A 222 -30.94 20.72 -4.10
N ALA A 223 -30.27 21.45 -5.01
CA ALA A 223 -29.01 22.14 -4.70
C ALA A 223 -29.17 23.13 -3.55
N ALA A 224 -30.29 23.89 -3.52
CA ALA A 224 -30.58 24.81 -2.42
C ALA A 224 -30.80 24.09 -1.08
N LYS A 225 -31.49 22.94 -1.08
CA LYS A 225 -31.66 22.11 0.13
C LYS A 225 -30.33 21.57 0.65
N ILE A 226 -29.46 21.11 -0.25
CA ILE A 226 -28.12 20.63 0.11
C ILE A 226 -27.27 21.77 0.66
N ALA A 227 -27.28 22.94 0.03
CA ALA A 227 -26.59 24.13 0.54
C ALA A 227 -27.08 24.54 1.94
N GLY A 228 -28.40 24.45 2.18
CA GLY A 228 -28.99 24.70 3.50
C GLY A 228 -28.52 23.70 4.55
N PHE A 229 -28.51 22.40 4.23
CA PHE A 229 -27.98 21.38 5.13
C PHE A 229 -26.47 21.56 5.40
N CYS A 230 -25.71 21.82 4.34
CA CYS A 230 -24.27 21.95 4.42
C CYS A 230 -23.80 23.22 5.11
N SER A 231 -24.62 24.27 5.22
CA SER A 231 -24.28 25.52 5.92
C SER A 231 -24.62 25.50 7.42
N HIS A 232 -25.18 24.41 7.94
CA HIS A 232 -25.50 24.28 9.37
C HIS A 232 -24.24 24.00 10.23
N PRO A 233 -23.93 24.75 11.30
CA PRO A 233 -22.66 24.63 12.03
C PRO A 233 -22.31 23.22 12.53
N ALA A 234 -23.32 22.41 12.84
CA ALA A 234 -23.14 21.00 13.18
C ALA A 234 -22.53 20.18 12.02
N THR A 235 -22.84 20.53 10.78
CA THR A 235 -22.25 19.90 9.58
C THR A 235 -20.76 20.19 9.50
N LEU A 236 -20.31 21.42 9.80
CA LEU A 236 -18.88 21.74 9.88
C LEU A 236 -18.18 20.94 10.98
N ALA A 237 -18.79 20.88 12.17
CA ALA A 237 -18.23 20.10 13.28
C ALA A 237 -18.12 18.62 12.94
N ALA A 238 -19.16 18.03 12.34
CA ALA A 238 -19.14 16.66 11.85
C ALA A 238 -18.07 16.44 10.78
N ALA A 239 -17.93 17.38 9.84
CA ALA A 239 -16.93 17.32 8.78
C ALA A 239 -15.51 17.28 9.34
N ILE A 240 -15.19 18.18 10.28
CA ILE A 240 -13.88 18.23 10.97
C ILE A 240 -13.64 16.92 11.73
N LEU A 241 -14.63 16.44 12.48
CA LEU A 241 -14.50 15.21 13.25
C LEU A 241 -14.22 14.00 12.33
N LEU A 242 -14.93 13.87 11.22
CA LEU A 242 -14.73 12.78 10.26
C LEU A 242 -13.35 12.85 9.60
N VAL A 243 -12.89 14.05 9.22
CA VAL A 243 -11.53 14.25 8.69
C VAL A 243 -10.48 13.83 9.71
N LEU A 244 -10.61 14.26 10.96
CA LEU A 244 -9.66 13.92 12.03
C LEU A 244 -9.65 12.43 12.34
N VAL A 245 -10.83 11.82 12.56
CA VAL A 245 -10.94 10.39 12.89
C VAL A 245 -10.42 9.52 11.75
N GLY A 246 -10.79 9.82 10.50
CA GLY A 246 -10.33 9.05 9.35
C GLY A 246 -8.83 9.18 9.12
N SER A 247 -8.31 10.40 9.19
CA SER A 247 -6.87 10.65 9.03
C SER A 247 -6.08 9.99 10.15
N ILE A 248 -6.41 10.28 11.42
CA ILE A 248 -5.69 9.74 12.59
C ILE A 248 -5.79 8.22 12.65
N GLY A 249 -6.98 7.66 12.39
CA GLY A 249 -7.19 6.21 12.36
C GLY A 249 -6.34 5.52 11.31
N ARG A 250 -6.29 6.05 10.09
CA ARG A 250 -5.44 5.53 9.01
C ARG A 250 -3.96 5.61 9.36
N MET A 251 -3.55 6.78 9.85
CA MET A 251 -2.17 7.11 10.23
C MET A 251 -1.67 6.18 11.34
N TRP A 252 -2.50 5.96 12.37
CA TRP A 252 -2.20 5.04 13.45
C TRP A 252 -2.16 3.59 12.96
N ALA A 253 -3.08 3.18 12.09
CA ALA A 253 -3.08 1.84 11.50
C ALA A 253 -1.80 1.57 10.69
N ALA A 254 -1.37 2.51 9.85
CA ALA A 254 -0.15 2.42 9.06
C ALA A 254 1.12 2.43 9.94
N TYR A 255 1.14 3.25 10.99
CA TYR A 255 2.21 3.23 12.00
C TYR A 255 2.34 1.86 12.65
N LEU A 256 1.20 1.27 13.07
CA LEU A 256 1.19 -0.04 13.71
C LEU A 256 1.65 -1.14 12.76
N SER A 257 1.07 -1.26 11.56
CA SER A 257 1.42 -2.32 10.60
C SER A 257 2.77 -2.12 9.92
N GLY A 258 3.32 -0.92 9.96
CA GLY A 258 4.50 -0.53 9.20
C GLY A 258 4.15 -0.10 7.78
N VAL A 259 5.01 0.74 7.21
CA VAL A 259 4.81 1.34 5.88
C VAL A 259 4.87 0.28 4.76
N ASN A 260 5.63 -0.79 4.97
CA ASN A 260 5.80 -1.85 3.99
C ASN A 260 4.53 -2.68 3.82
N ASN A 261 3.89 -3.00 4.94
CA ASN A 261 2.58 -3.63 4.93
C ASN A 261 1.51 -2.71 4.33
N TYR A 262 1.57 -1.40 4.62
CA TYR A 262 0.65 -0.42 4.03
C TYR A 262 0.72 -0.35 2.49
N HIS A 263 1.87 -0.66 1.90
CA HIS A 263 2.06 -0.73 0.44
C HIS A 263 1.99 -2.16 -0.13
N LEU A 264 1.52 -3.14 0.66
CA LEU A 264 1.30 -4.53 0.23
C LEU A 264 2.57 -5.23 -0.29
N TYR A 265 3.73 -4.89 0.28
CA TYR A 265 5.01 -5.47 -0.14
C TYR A 265 5.07 -6.98 0.06
N ASP A 266 4.46 -7.47 1.13
CA ASP A 266 4.39 -8.90 1.44
C ASP A 266 3.63 -9.67 0.38
N MET A 267 2.51 -9.14 -0.08
CA MET A 267 1.73 -9.71 -1.18
C MET A 267 2.52 -9.72 -2.49
N ILE A 268 3.20 -8.61 -2.83
CA ILE A 268 3.89 -8.48 -4.11
C ILE A 268 5.19 -9.29 -4.16
N LEU A 269 5.94 -9.33 -3.06
CA LEU A 269 7.17 -10.09 -2.96
C LEU A 269 6.94 -11.55 -2.58
N ASP A 270 5.72 -11.92 -2.21
CA ASP A 270 5.33 -13.20 -1.63
C ASP A 270 6.28 -13.58 -0.48
N ARG A 271 6.36 -12.69 0.52
CA ARG A 271 7.23 -12.84 1.70
C ARG A 271 6.55 -12.32 2.95
N PRO A 272 6.73 -12.97 4.11
CA PRO A 272 6.14 -12.48 5.33
C PRO A 272 6.86 -11.21 5.81
N ASN A 273 6.11 -10.29 6.39
CA ASN A 273 6.66 -9.20 7.19
C ASN A 273 7.33 -9.76 8.47
N GLU A 274 8.36 -9.07 8.96
CA GLU A 274 8.99 -9.41 10.24
C GLU A 274 8.02 -9.31 11.43
N ARG A 275 7.04 -8.42 11.33
CA ARG A 275 6.04 -8.19 12.38
C ARG A 275 4.63 -8.19 11.79
N PHE A 276 3.84 -9.16 12.20
CA PHE A 276 2.39 -9.16 11.99
C PHE A 276 1.70 -8.53 13.21
N VAL A 277 0.82 -7.55 12.99
CA VAL A 277 0.19 -6.79 14.09
C VAL A 277 -1.26 -7.19 14.27
N ALA A 278 -1.53 -7.85 15.40
CA ALA A 278 -2.87 -8.25 15.83
C ALA A 278 -3.31 -7.58 17.14
N SER A 279 -2.66 -6.47 17.52
CA SER A 279 -2.91 -5.76 18.79
C SER A 279 -3.37 -4.33 18.57
N SER A 280 -3.83 -3.69 19.65
CA SER A 280 -4.27 -2.29 19.65
C SER A 280 -5.45 -2.08 18.69
N LEU A 281 -5.34 -1.16 17.73
CA LEU A 281 -6.40 -0.85 16.78
C LEU A 281 -6.84 -2.07 15.95
N TYR A 282 -5.89 -2.95 15.61
CA TYR A 282 -6.14 -4.19 14.87
C TYR A 282 -6.85 -5.28 15.70
N ALA A 283 -6.92 -5.13 17.04
CA ALA A 283 -7.71 -6.03 17.88
C ALA A 283 -9.21 -5.68 17.86
N CYS A 284 -9.54 -4.41 17.62
CA CYS A 284 -10.93 -3.94 17.59
C CYS A 284 -11.51 -3.93 16.18
N ILE A 285 -10.69 -3.67 15.17
CA ILE A 285 -11.09 -3.51 13.77
C ILE A 285 -10.14 -4.37 12.93
N GLY A 286 -10.67 -5.31 12.14
CA GLY A 286 -9.83 -6.23 11.37
C GLY A 286 -8.92 -5.55 10.33
N SER A 287 -9.38 -4.44 9.74
CA SER A 287 -8.63 -3.69 8.73
C SER A 287 -8.84 -2.18 8.91
N PRO A 288 -8.26 -1.57 9.95
CA PRO A 288 -8.51 -0.18 10.32
C PRO A 288 -8.02 0.82 9.26
N THR A 289 -6.97 0.48 8.50
CA THR A 289 -6.53 1.24 7.32
C THR A 289 -7.65 1.45 6.31
N TYR A 290 -8.53 0.47 6.13
CA TYR A 290 -9.60 0.50 5.14
C TYR A 290 -10.89 1.07 5.73
N VAL A 291 -11.28 0.59 6.91
CA VAL A 291 -12.53 1.00 7.57
C VAL A 291 -12.46 2.46 8.02
N LEU A 292 -11.40 2.83 8.74
CA LEU A 292 -11.25 4.20 9.22
C LEU A 292 -10.68 5.10 8.14
N GLY A 293 -9.82 4.55 7.28
CA GLY A 293 -9.10 5.36 6.31
C GLY A 293 -10.00 6.21 5.43
N TYR A 294 -11.11 5.68 4.91
CA TYR A 294 -11.97 6.45 4.01
C TYR A 294 -12.96 7.37 4.70
N VAL A 295 -13.03 7.35 6.04
CA VAL A 295 -13.95 8.21 6.81
C VAL A 295 -13.68 9.68 6.55
N ASP A 296 -12.41 10.04 6.35
CA ASP A 296 -12.00 11.41 6.08
C ASP A 296 -12.54 11.95 4.73
N GLY A 297 -12.73 11.10 3.72
CA GLY A 297 -13.33 11.48 2.44
C GLY A 297 -14.78 11.93 2.58
N TYR A 298 -15.53 11.33 3.52
CA TYR A 298 -16.89 11.79 3.84
C TYR A 298 -16.86 13.16 4.53
N GLY A 299 -15.88 13.39 5.41
CA GLY A 299 -15.64 14.71 5.98
C GLY A 299 -15.29 15.76 4.93
N LEU A 300 -14.46 15.40 3.93
CA LEU A 300 -14.13 16.27 2.80
C LEU A 300 -15.37 16.59 1.94
N ALA A 301 -16.27 15.63 1.72
CA ALA A 301 -17.54 15.89 1.04
C ALA A 301 -18.37 16.95 1.78
N LEU A 302 -18.51 16.83 3.10
CA LEU A 302 -19.22 17.83 3.90
C LEU A 302 -18.53 19.19 3.89
N LEU A 303 -17.19 19.25 3.95
CA LEU A 303 -16.43 20.50 3.85
C LEU A 303 -16.61 21.18 2.49
N ALA A 304 -16.64 20.43 1.39
CA ALA A 304 -16.91 20.96 0.06
C ALA A 304 -18.29 21.62 -0.02
N GLY A 305 -19.31 20.94 0.52
CA GLY A 305 -20.65 21.50 0.64
C GLY A 305 -20.72 22.73 1.53
N TRP A 306 -20.04 22.71 2.69
CA TRP A 306 -19.98 23.86 3.62
C TRP A 306 -19.39 25.10 2.95
N ARG A 307 -18.31 24.92 2.18
CA ARG A 307 -17.66 26.01 1.43
C ARG A 307 -18.43 26.42 0.17
N GLN A 308 -19.41 25.62 -0.25
CA GLN A 308 -20.09 25.73 -1.55
C GLN A 308 -19.08 25.75 -2.71
N LEU A 309 -18.00 24.96 -2.58
CA LEU A 309 -16.95 24.80 -3.58
C LEU A 309 -16.85 23.32 -3.95
N GLY A 310 -17.07 22.98 -5.22
CA GLY A 310 -17.17 21.59 -5.66
C GLY A 310 -18.54 20.98 -5.45
N SER A 311 -18.64 19.66 -5.67
CA SER A 311 -19.88 18.89 -5.44
C SER A 311 -19.73 17.97 -4.22
N PRO A 312 -20.39 18.26 -3.08
CA PRO A 312 -20.41 17.33 -1.95
C PRO A 312 -20.95 15.97 -2.33
N THR A 313 -21.96 15.90 -3.22
CA THR A 313 -22.57 14.62 -3.62
C THR A 313 -21.60 13.76 -4.41
N LEU A 314 -20.90 14.34 -5.41
CA LEU A 314 -19.92 13.57 -6.19
C LEU A 314 -18.75 13.10 -5.32
N ILE A 315 -18.23 13.96 -4.44
CA ILE A 315 -17.14 13.59 -3.52
C ILE A 315 -17.59 12.46 -2.56
N PHE A 316 -18.84 12.53 -2.06
CA PHE A 316 -19.42 11.47 -1.24
C PHE A 316 -19.52 10.15 -2.00
N VAL A 317 -20.09 10.16 -3.21
CA VAL A 317 -20.25 8.96 -4.05
C VAL A 317 -18.88 8.37 -4.42
N TYR A 318 -17.92 9.21 -4.78
CA TYR A 318 -16.55 8.78 -5.05
C TYR A 318 -15.91 8.10 -3.84
N THR A 319 -16.01 8.74 -2.68
CA THR A 319 -15.47 8.20 -1.42
C THR A 319 -16.12 6.85 -1.10
N LEU A 320 -17.44 6.74 -1.23
CA LEU A 320 -18.17 5.50 -1.00
C LEU A 320 -17.72 4.40 -1.97
N ALA A 321 -17.59 4.72 -3.26
CA ALA A 321 -17.11 3.77 -4.26
C ALA A 321 -15.69 3.28 -3.94
N CYS A 322 -14.79 4.20 -3.56
CA CYS A 322 -13.44 3.87 -3.12
C CYS A 322 -13.44 2.97 -1.88
N HIS A 323 -14.26 3.32 -0.88
CA HIS A 323 -14.36 2.59 0.38
C HIS A 323 -14.89 1.17 0.17
N ILE A 324 -15.96 1.00 -0.62
CA ILE A 324 -16.48 -0.33 -0.97
C ILE A 324 -15.40 -1.14 -1.69
N SER A 325 -14.67 -0.51 -2.62
CA SER A 325 -13.68 -1.21 -3.45
C SER A 325 -12.48 -1.69 -2.65
N ILE A 326 -11.97 -0.88 -1.71
CA ILE A 326 -10.89 -1.34 -0.83
C ILE A 326 -11.36 -2.46 0.10
N MET A 327 -12.62 -2.43 0.55
CA MET A 327 -13.17 -3.49 1.40
C MET A 327 -13.34 -4.80 0.62
N VAL A 328 -13.74 -4.71 -0.65
CA VAL A 328 -13.80 -5.86 -1.56
C VAL A 328 -12.39 -6.43 -1.82
N MET A 329 -11.40 -5.57 -2.11
CA MET A 329 -10.00 -5.98 -2.28
C MET A 329 -9.49 -6.71 -1.04
N ASN A 330 -9.71 -6.13 0.14
CA ASN A 330 -9.33 -6.72 1.41
C ASN A 330 -9.95 -8.11 1.58
N GLY A 331 -11.27 -8.23 1.39
CA GLY A 331 -11.97 -9.50 1.57
C GLY A 331 -11.58 -10.59 0.55
N LEU A 332 -11.37 -10.22 -0.71
CA LEU A 332 -11.15 -11.16 -1.81
C LEU A 332 -9.68 -11.49 -2.08
N VAL A 333 -8.76 -10.58 -1.75
CA VAL A 333 -7.34 -10.73 -2.13
C VAL A 333 -6.44 -10.74 -0.90
N GLU A 334 -6.53 -9.72 -0.04
CA GLU A 334 -5.62 -9.58 1.10
C GLU A 334 -5.90 -10.60 2.21
N GLN A 335 -7.14 -10.75 2.66
CA GLN A 335 -7.47 -11.70 3.75
C GLN A 335 -7.15 -13.16 3.39
N PRO A 336 -7.42 -13.65 2.16
CA PRO A 336 -6.91 -14.96 1.73
C PRO A 336 -5.39 -15.07 1.80
N PHE A 337 -4.66 -14.07 1.28
CA PHE A 337 -3.20 -14.04 1.37
C PHE A 337 -2.71 -14.05 2.81
N VAL A 338 -3.32 -13.25 3.70
CA VAL A 338 -2.94 -13.19 5.12
C VAL A 338 -3.15 -14.55 5.79
N ARG A 339 -4.27 -15.23 5.50
CA ARG A 339 -4.51 -16.58 6.02
C ARG A 339 -3.47 -17.58 5.53
N GLU A 340 -3.10 -17.53 4.27
CA GLU A 340 -2.07 -18.39 3.68
C GLU A 340 -0.68 -18.12 4.27
N MET A 341 -0.25 -16.85 4.28
CA MET A 341 1.09 -16.43 4.64
C MET A 341 1.35 -16.45 6.16
N TYR A 342 0.35 -16.11 6.97
CA TYR A 342 0.55 -15.87 8.40
C TYR A 342 -0.26 -16.79 9.32
N LEU A 343 -1.24 -17.54 8.82
CA LEU A 343 -2.12 -18.37 9.67
C LEU A 343 -2.13 -19.85 9.27
N SER A 344 -1.52 -20.25 8.15
CA SER A 344 -1.48 -21.67 7.79
C SER A 344 -0.54 -22.44 8.73
N GLU A 345 -1.08 -23.48 9.36
CA GLU A 345 -0.37 -24.37 10.31
C GLU A 345 0.78 -25.18 9.68
N LYS A 346 1.06 -25.01 8.38
CA LYS A 346 2.07 -25.82 7.68
C LYS A 346 3.50 -25.66 8.24
N ASP A 347 3.76 -24.61 9.02
CA ASP A 347 5.01 -24.42 9.76
C ASP A 347 4.81 -24.68 11.27
N GLY A 348 4.28 -25.87 11.62
CA GLY A 348 4.01 -26.37 12.99
C GLY A 348 5.16 -26.36 14.00
N THR A 349 6.22 -25.58 13.76
CA THR A 349 7.38 -25.39 14.64
C THR A 349 7.69 -23.91 14.99
N LYS A 350 7.05 -22.89 14.40
CA LYS A 350 7.50 -21.48 14.62
C LYS A 350 6.52 -20.47 15.19
N GLN A 351 5.21 -20.65 15.05
CA GLN A 351 4.27 -19.62 15.51
C GLN A 351 3.72 -19.86 16.91
N ASP A 352 3.70 -21.11 17.34
CA ASP A 352 3.33 -21.51 18.69
C ASP A 352 4.30 -20.92 19.74
N SER A 353 5.58 -20.71 19.42
CA SER A 353 6.53 -20.08 20.34
C SER A 353 6.35 -18.56 20.45
N ILE A 354 5.92 -17.87 19.39
CA ILE A 354 5.68 -16.42 19.38
C ILE A 354 4.33 -16.07 20.04
N MET A 355 3.30 -16.90 19.86
CA MET A 355 2.03 -16.72 20.58
C MET A 355 2.12 -17.17 22.04
N ARG A 356 2.82 -18.28 22.36
CA ARG A 356 2.93 -18.76 23.76
C ARG A 356 3.91 -17.97 24.64
N THR A 357 4.86 -17.23 24.07
CA THR A 357 5.70 -16.31 24.87
C THR A 357 4.96 -15.02 25.28
N ARG A 358 3.81 -14.71 24.68
CA ARG A 358 2.83 -13.75 25.23
C ARG A 358 1.85 -14.45 26.18
N LYS A 359 2.37 -14.95 27.32
CA LYS A 359 1.59 -15.53 28.44
C LYS A 359 0.69 -14.51 29.17
N GLY A 360 -0.16 -13.81 28.44
CA GLY A 360 -1.12 -12.85 28.99
C GLY A 360 -2.35 -12.60 28.11
N TYR A 361 -2.41 -13.12 26.89
CA TYR A 361 -3.61 -13.01 26.07
C TYR A 361 -4.36 -14.35 26.10
N PRO A 362 -5.63 -14.37 26.55
CA PRO A 362 -6.46 -15.54 26.39
C PRO A 362 -6.62 -15.85 24.89
N PRO A 363 -6.71 -17.13 24.50
CA PRO A 363 -6.97 -17.51 23.12
C PRO A 363 -8.23 -16.78 22.62
N PRO A 364 -8.28 -16.39 21.33
CA PRO A 364 -9.48 -15.79 20.76
C PRO A 364 -10.65 -16.72 21.04
N ALA A 365 -11.71 -16.19 21.65
CA ALA A 365 -12.91 -16.94 21.94
C ALA A 365 -13.37 -17.61 20.65
N ASN A 366 -13.48 -18.95 20.66
CA ASN A 366 -14.04 -19.70 19.55
C ASN A 366 -15.34 -18.99 19.12
N PRO A 367 -15.53 -18.69 17.82
CA PRO A 367 -16.82 -18.18 17.36
C PRO A 367 -17.85 -19.19 17.84
N MET A 368 -18.76 -18.72 18.71
CA MET A 368 -19.82 -19.53 19.29
C MET A 368 -20.41 -20.42 18.21
N SER A 369 -20.24 -21.74 18.35
CA SER A 369 -20.94 -22.68 17.50
C SER A 369 -22.42 -22.37 17.66
N THR A 370 -23.09 -22.06 16.55
CA THR A 370 -24.52 -21.71 16.49
C THR A 370 -25.45 -22.89 16.82
N THR A 371 -24.93 -23.93 17.48
CA THR A 371 -25.61 -25.20 17.70
C THR A 371 -26.33 -25.29 19.05
N ASP A 372 -26.16 -24.34 19.97
CA ASP A 372 -26.61 -24.50 21.38
C ASP A 372 -27.71 -23.51 21.85
N VAL A 373 -28.64 -23.11 20.96
CA VAL A 373 -29.82 -22.27 21.34
C VAL A 373 -31.13 -23.07 21.22
N ARG A 374 -31.12 -24.38 21.50
CA ARG A 374 -32.34 -25.19 21.36
C ARG A 374 -32.55 -26.20 22.48
N ARG A 375 -32.34 -25.83 23.75
CA ARG A 375 -32.69 -26.73 24.86
C ARG A 375 -32.89 -26.07 26.22
N THR A 376 -33.75 -25.06 26.33
CA THR A 376 -34.36 -24.70 27.64
C THR A 376 -35.65 -23.91 27.45
N HIS A 377 -36.72 -24.59 27.04
CA HIS A 377 -38.09 -24.26 27.42
C HIS A 377 -38.90 -25.55 27.43
N LYS A 378 -38.94 -26.20 28.60
CA LYS A 378 -40.00 -27.10 29.05
C LYS A 378 -40.16 -26.90 30.54
#